data_AF-A0A1W1BX51-F1
#
_entry.id   AF-A0A1W1BX51-F1
#
_cell.length_a   1.000
_cell.length_b   1.000
_cell.length_c   1.000
_cell.angle_alpha   90.00
_cell.angle_beta   90.00
_cell.angle_gamma   90.00
#
_symmetry.space_group_name_H-M   'P 1'
#
loop_
_entity.id
_entity.type
_entity.pdbx_description
1 polymer ?
#
loop_
_entity_poly.entity_id
_entity_poly.type
_entity_poly.pdbx_seq_one_letter_code
_entity_poly.pdbx_strand_id
1 'polypeptide(L)' 'MIEQFTDVVPSFFGMLNQGPLTLTIFLHTIIILPMFWIYKQEKKRLQEQ' A
#
# COMPACT_ATOMS: atom_id res chain seq x y z
N MET A 1 -19.30 10.21 -1.85
CA MET A 1 -19.97 9.72 -0.62
C MET A 1 -19.03 8.74 0.04
N ILE A 2 -18.74 8.93 1.32
CA ILE A 2 -18.17 7.85 2.15
C ILE A 2 -19.39 7.07 2.62
N GLU A 3 -19.61 5.91 2.01
CA GLU A 3 -20.74 5.05 2.38
C GLU A 3 -20.27 4.11 3.50
N GLN A 4 -21.11 3.93 4.53
CA GLN A 4 -20.79 2.99 5.60
C GLN A 4 -20.76 1.58 5.02
N PHE A 5 -19.72 0.83 5.34
CA PHE A 5 -19.65 -0.59 5.01
C PHE A 5 -20.60 -1.37 5.90
N THR A 6 -21.73 -1.79 5.33
CA THR A 6 -22.82 -2.50 6.01
C THR A 6 -22.73 -4.02 5.89
N ASP A 7 -21.68 -4.53 5.26
CA ASP A 7 -21.52 -5.97 5.02
C ASP A 7 -21.34 -6.72 6.35
N VAL A 8 -22.07 -7.82 6.50
CA VAL A 8 -22.08 -8.65 7.73
C VAL A 8 -20.79 -9.48 7.82
N VAL A 9 -20.14 -9.72 6.68
CA VAL A 9 -18.86 -10.43 6.59
C VAL A 9 -17.73 -9.39 6.53
N PRO A 10 -16.78 -9.41 7.48
CA PRO A 10 -15.63 -8.51 7.42
C PRO A 10 -14.76 -8.86 6.21
N SER A 11 -14.79 -7.99 5.20
CA SER A 11 -13.96 -8.10 3.99
C SER A 11 -12.83 -7.08 4.02
N PHE A 12 -11.59 -7.57 3.96
CA PHE A 12 -10.40 -6.73 3.90
C PHE A 12 -10.43 -5.77 2.71
N PHE A 13 -10.80 -6.26 1.53
CA PHE A 13 -10.92 -5.44 0.32
C PHE A 13 -12.14 -4.51 0.38
N GLY A 14 -13.22 -4.95 1.03
CA GLY A 14 -14.39 -4.11 1.28
C GLY A 14 -14.06 -2.90 2.16
N MET A 15 -13.24 -3.10 3.20
CA MET A 15 -12.72 -2.03 4.04
C MET A 15 -11.81 -1.06 3.27
N LEU A 16 -10.92 -1.56 2.42
CA LEU A 16 -10.04 -0.73 1.60
C LEU A 16 -10.78 0.08 0.51
N ASN A 17 -11.96 -0.35 0.08
CA ASN A 17 -12.75 0.32 -0.94
C ASN A 17 -13.78 1.34 -0.38
N GLN A 18 -13.80 1.57 0.95
CA GLN A 18 -14.74 2.50 1.60
C GLN A 18 -14.49 3.97 1.25
N GLY A 19 -13.27 4.31 0.84
CA GLY A 19 -12.89 5.65 0.43
C GLY A 19 -12.48 5.69 -1.04
N PRO A 20 -12.86 6.73 -1.80
CA PRO A 20 -12.55 6.84 -3.23
C PRO A 20 -11.05 6.86 -3.56
N LEU A 21 -10.17 7.05 -2.56
CA LEU A 21 -8.72 7.09 -2.72
C LEU A 21 -7.98 6.05 -1.84
N THR A 22 -8.68 5.35 -0.95
CA THR A 22 -8.05 4.46 0.05
C THR A 22 -7.37 3.27 -0.63
N LEU A 23 -8.03 2.61 -1.57
CA LEU A 23 -7.45 1.52 -2.34
C LEU A 23 -6.21 1.99 -3.12
N THR A 24 -6.32 3.15 -3.79
CA THR A 24 -5.21 3.74 -4.53
C THR A 24 -4.02 4.02 -3.62
N ILE A 25 -4.22 4.70 -2.48
CA ILE A 25 -3.16 4.99 -1.51
C ILE A 25 -2.54 3.69 -0.99
N PHE A 26 -3.37 2.70 -0.63
CA PHE A 26 -2.89 1.43 -0.11
C PHE A 26 -1.99 0.70 -1.11
N LEU A 27 -2.45 0.55 -2.36
CA LEU A 27 -1.69 -0.11 -3.42
C LEU A 27 -0.38 0.64 -3.70
N HIS A 28 -0.43 1.96 -3.85
CA HIS A 28 0.77 2.75 -4.11
C HIS A 28 1.75 2.71 -2.94
N THR A 29 1.26 2.72 -1.70
CA THR A 29 2.11 2.64 -0.51
C THR A 29 2.79 1.29 -0.41
N ILE A 30 2.05 0.17 -0.60
CA ILE A 30 2.62 -1.17 -0.57
C ILE A 30 3.66 -1.39 -1.67
N ILE A 31 3.48 -0.80 -2.84
CA ILE A 31 4.44 -0.92 -3.95
C ILE A 31 5.69 -0.05 -3.70
N ILE A 32 5.52 1.18 -3.22
CA ILE A 32 6.61 2.14 -3.07
C ILE A 32 7.45 1.89 -1.81
N LEU A 33 6.84 1.46 -0.71
CA LEU A 33 7.57 1.23 0.54
C LEU A 33 8.76 0.26 0.42
N PRO A 34 8.64 -0.92 -0.23
CA PRO A 34 9.79 -1.81 -0.44
C PRO A 34 10.83 -1.23 -1.40
N MET A 35 10.47 -0.32 -2.31
CA MET A 35 11.42 0.32 -3.21
C MET A 35 12.50 1.09 -2.45
N PHE A 36 12.15 1.71 -1.31
CA PHE A 36 13.14 2.38 -0.46
C PHE A 36 14.19 1.42 0.10
N TRP A 37 13.79 0.21 0.47
CA TRP A 37 14.70 -0.80 1.01
C TRP A 37 15.59 -1.39 -0.08
N ILE A 38 15.01 -1.72 -1.24
CA ILE A 38 15.75 -2.22 -2.40
C ILE A 38 16.77 -1.18 -2.85
N TYR A 39 16.38 0.09 -2.96
CA TYR A 39 17.28 1.17 -3.33
C TYR A 39 18.43 1.33 -2.32
N LYS A 40 18.14 1.25 -1.02
CA LYS A 40 19.17 1.32 0.03
C LYS A 40 20.14 0.13 -0.05
N GLN A 41 19.63 -1.08 -0.26
CA GLN A 41 20.45 -2.28 -0.40
C GLN A 41 21.36 -2.18 -1.63
N GLU A 42 20.79 -1.78 -2.77
CA GLU A 42 21.52 -1.66 -4.03
C GLU A 42 22.57 -0.54 -3.98
N LYS A 43 22.25 0.60 -3.37
CA LYS A 43 23.22 1.68 -3.16
C LYS A 43 24.39 1.21 -2.29
N LYS A 44 24.14 0.45 -1.23
CA LYS A 44 25.20 -0.10 -0.38
C LYS A 44 26.10 -1.04 -1.17
N ARG A 45 25.52 -1.93 -1.99
CA ARG A 45 26.26 -2.83 -2.88
C ARG A 45 27.21 -2.06 -3.81
N LEU A 46 26.74 -0.95 -4.39
CA LEU A 46 27.55 -0.11 -5.28
C LEU A 46 28.66 0.68 -4.55
N GLN A 47 28.49 1.00 -3.27
CA GLN A 47 29.52 1.68 -2.46
C GLN A 47 30.62 0.72 -1.96
N GLU A 48 30.31 -0.57 -1.88
CA GLU A 48 31.24 -1.64 -1.47
C GLU A 48 31.97 -2.26 -2.68
N GLN A 49 31.66 -1.81 -3.91
CA GLN A 49 32.42 -2.06 -5.13
C GLN A 49 33.49 -0.98 -5.35
#